data_AF-A0A937MZG5-F1
#
_entry.id   AF-A0A937MZG5-F1
#
_cell.length_a   1.000
_cell.length_b   1.000
_cell.length_c   1.000
_cell.angle_alpha   90.00
_cell.angle_beta   90.00
_cell.angle_gamma   90.00
#
_symmetry.space_group_name_H-M   'P 1'
#
loop_
_entity.id
_entity.type
_entity.pdbx_description
1 polymer ?
#
loop_
_entity_poly.entity_id
_entity_poly.type
_entity_poly.pdbx_seq_one_letter_code
_entity_poly.pdbx_strand_id
1 'polypeptide(L)'
;MDDPLDPLMSEDKVPSYNVVEEIIREIDHTIIIYRVYYLLGIFIYKFQLIKKEKMCIVEIPRALLESQGTNGTRAEQELLKLISTKIEDEECWYELRT
;
A
#
# COMPACT_ATOMS: atom_id res chain seq x y z
N MET A 1 11.49 -5.76 15.65
CA MET A 1 11.69 -7.19 15.43
C MET A 1 10.87 -7.51 14.21
N ASP A 2 11.51 -7.58 13.04
CA ASP A 2 10.87 -8.11 11.83
C ASP A 2 10.70 -9.61 12.03
N ASP A 3 9.46 -10.08 12.12
CA ASP A 3 9.18 -11.52 12.16
C ASP A 3 9.59 -12.11 10.80
N PRO A 4 10.41 -13.18 10.76
CA PRO A 4 10.95 -13.76 9.53
C PRO A 4 9.91 -14.48 8.64
N LEU A 5 8.62 -14.18 8.81
CA LEU A 5 7.50 -14.97 8.30
C LEU A 5 6.45 -14.17 7.51
N ASP A 6 6.57 -12.85 7.36
CA ASP A 6 5.63 -12.10 6.52
C ASP A 6 5.94 -12.35 5.04
N PRO A 7 5.14 -13.16 4.32
CA PRO A 7 5.47 -13.52 2.95
C PRO A 7 5.48 -12.27 2.06
N LEU A 8 6.50 -12.19 1.21
CA LEU A 8 6.46 -11.32 0.05
C LEU A 8 5.32 -11.78 -0.86
N MET A 9 4.41 -10.88 -1.15
CA MET A 9 3.24 -11.12 -1.97
C MET A 9 3.52 -10.70 -3.41
N SER A 10 3.16 -11.59 -4.32
CA SER A 10 3.03 -11.25 -5.74
C SER A 10 1.75 -10.43 -5.94
N GLU A 11 1.75 -9.55 -6.93
CA GLU A 11 0.65 -8.62 -7.24
C GLU A 11 -0.70 -9.35 -7.43
N ASP A 12 -0.67 -10.52 -8.07
CA ASP A 12 -1.84 -11.39 -8.31
C ASP A 12 -2.47 -11.96 -7.03
N LYS A 13 -1.73 -11.97 -5.92
CA LYS A 13 -2.18 -12.49 -4.63
C LYS A 13 -2.68 -11.40 -3.69
N VAL A 14 -2.53 -10.13 -4.07
CA VAL A 14 -2.98 -8.99 -3.26
C VAL A 14 -4.39 -8.63 -3.72
N PRO A 15 -5.40 -8.69 -2.82
CA PRO A 15 -6.76 -8.30 -3.17
C PRO A 15 -6.77 -6.86 -3.66
N SER A 16 -7.44 -6.63 -4.79
CA SER A 16 -7.63 -5.27 -5.34
C SER A 16 -6.32 -4.51 -5.56
N TYR A 17 -5.22 -5.22 -5.87
CA TYR A 17 -3.92 -4.61 -6.17
C TYR A 17 -4.03 -3.49 -7.20
N ASN A 18 -4.73 -3.76 -8.31
CA ASN A 18 -4.91 -2.79 -9.40
C ASN A 18 -5.56 -1.50 -8.93
N VAL A 19 -6.50 -1.57 -7.98
CA VAL A 19 -7.16 -0.37 -7.42
C VAL A 19 -6.16 0.46 -6.62
N VAL A 20 -5.31 -0.19 -5.83
CA VAL A 20 -4.24 0.49 -5.08
C VAL A 20 -3.23 1.13 -6.04
N GLU A 21 -2.81 0.40 -7.06
CA GLU A 21 -1.90 0.89 -8.10
C GLU A 21 -2.48 2.10 -8.83
N GLU A 22 -3.73 2.03 -9.26
CA GLU A 22 -4.42 3.14 -9.93
C GLU A 22 -4.50 4.39 -9.04
N ILE A 23 -4.92 4.24 -7.78
CA ILE A 23 -4.98 5.35 -6.81
C ILE A 23 -3.59 6.00 -6.65
N ILE A 24 -2.54 5.20 -6.46
CA ILE A 24 -1.19 5.71 -6.28
C ILE A 24 -0.73 6.45 -7.55
N ARG A 25 -0.99 5.89 -8.73
CA ARG A 25 -0.63 6.49 -10.00
C ARG A 25 -1.38 7.79 -10.28
N GLU A 26 -2.64 7.89 -9.86
CA GLU A 26 -3.44 9.11 -9.96
C GLU A 26 -2.93 10.23 -9.04
N ILE A 27 -2.49 9.87 -7.82
CA ILE A 27 -1.88 10.82 -6.89
C ILE A 27 -0.52 11.29 -7.43
N ASP A 28 0.35 10.35 -7.81
CA ASP A 28 1.67 10.64 -8.36
C ASP A 28 2.19 9.47 -9.21
N HIS A 29 2.22 9.68 -10.53
CA HIS A 29 2.70 8.71 -11.51
C HIS A 29 4.20 8.36 -11.41
N THR A 30 4.97 9.06 -10.57
CA THR A 30 6.40 8.77 -10.35
C THR A 30 6.64 7.80 -9.20
N ILE A 31 5.59 7.45 -8.43
CA ILE A 31 5.66 6.47 -7.36
C ILE A 31 5.58 5.06 -7.92
N ILE A 32 6.45 4.18 -7.44
CA ILE A 32 6.49 2.77 -7.82
C ILE A 32 6.18 1.91 -6.60
N ILE A 33 5.28 0.94 -6.72
CA ILE A 33 5.11 -0.12 -5.72
C ILE A 33 6.28 -1.09 -5.87
N TYR A 34 7.22 -1.06 -4.93
CA TYR A 34 8.43 -1.88 -4.98
C TYR A 34 8.16 -3.32 -4.52
N ARG A 35 7.51 -3.48 -3.37
CA ARG A 35 7.23 -4.78 -2.73
C ARG A 35 5.98 -4.69 -1.89
N VAL A 36 5.25 -5.81 -1.80
CA VAL A 36 4.10 -5.95 -0.91
C VAL A 36 4.35 -7.12 0.03
N TYR A 37 4.15 -6.91 1.32
CA TYR A 37 4.24 -7.95 2.33
C TYR A 37 2.86 -8.17 2.95
N TYR A 38 2.56 -9.41 3.34
CA TYR A 38 1.33 -9.68 4.10
C TYR A 38 1.66 -10.04 5.54
N LEU A 39 1.26 -9.16 6.46
CA LEU A 39 1.43 -9.33 7.89
C LEU A 39 0.32 -10.22 8.42
N LEU A 40 0.58 -11.53 8.48
CA LEU A 40 -0.39 -12.56 8.85
C LEU A 40 -0.97 -12.33 10.26
N GLY A 41 -0.15 -11.85 11.20
CA GLY A 41 -0.57 -11.67 12.59
C GLY A 41 -1.64 -10.59 12.80
N ILE A 42 -1.72 -9.61 11.90
CA ILE A 42 -2.65 -8.47 12.00
C ILE A 42 -3.50 -8.27 10.75
N PHE A 43 -3.39 -9.17 9.76
CA PHE A 43 -4.12 -9.15 8.50
C PHE A 43 -3.96 -7.82 7.72
N ILE A 44 -2.73 -7.34 7.60
CA ILE A 44 -2.39 -6.08 6.89
C ILE A 44 -1.48 -6.37 5.69
N TYR A 45 -1.74 -5.70 4.57
CA TYR A 45 -0.81 -5.63 3.45
C TYR A 45 0.06 -4.38 3.58
N LYS A 46 1.38 -4.57 3.55
CA LYS A 46 2.37 -3.51 3.66
C LYS A 46 2.98 -3.25 2.29
N PHE A 47 2.61 -2.12 1.70
CA PHE A 47 3.11 -1.64 0.41
C PHE A 47 4.33 -0.76 0.64
N GLN A 48 5.47 -1.19 0.10
CA GLN A 48 6.67 -0.36 0.02
C GLN A 48 6.61 0.44 -1.28
N LEU A 49 6.52 1.76 -1.15
CA LEU A 49 6.48 2.70 -2.24
C LEU A 49 7.84 3.36 -2.39
N ILE A 50 8.31 3.54 -3.63
CA ILE A 50 9.54 4.24 -3.95
C ILE A 50 9.21 5.46 -4.79
N LYS A 51 9.80 6.60 -4.41
CA LYS A 51 9.76 7.84 -5.18
C LYS A 51 11.16 8.45 -5.17
N LYS A 52 11.81 8.49 -6.33
CA LYS A 52 13.23 8.86 -6.46
C LYS A 52 14.10 7.97 -5.56
N GLU A 53 14.82 8.55 -4.60
CA GLU A 53 15.69 7.86 -3.63
C GLU A 53 15.06 7.73 -2.24
N LYS A 54 13.73 7.92 -2.17
CA LYS A 54 12.97 7.82 -0.92
C LYS A 54 12.01 6.64 -0.96
N MET A 55 11.76 6.07 0.22
CA MET A 55 10.80 5.00 0.43
C MET A 55 9.73 5.46 1.42
N CYS A 56 8.49 5.04 1.17
CA CYS A 56 7.36 5.21 2.07
C CYS A 56 6.68 3.85 2.25
N ILE A 57 6.08 3.64 3.41
CA ILE A 57 5.38 2.41 3.75
C ILE A 57 3.91 2.75 3.95
N VAL A 58 3.04 2.09 3.18
CA VAL A 58 1.59 2.19 3.34
C VAL A 58 1.05 0.84 3.79
N GLU A 59 0.41 0.85 4.95
CA GLU A 59 -0.19 -0.33 5.56
C GLU A 59 -1.70 -0.30 5.34
N ILE A 60 -2.22 -1.30 4.63
CA ILE A 60 -3.62 -1.37 4.22
C ILE A 60 -4.24 -2.64 4.82
N PRO A 61 -5.31 -2.53 5.64
CA PRO A 61 -6.01 -3.70 6.16
C PRO A 61 -6.56 -4.58 5.04
N ARG A 62 -6.39 -5.89 5.16
CA ARG A 62 -6.92 -6.88 4.20
C ARG A 62 -8.43 -6.71 3.97
N ALA A 63 -9.19 -6.47 5.03
CA ALA A 63 -10.63 -6.26 4.93
C ALA A 63 -11.00 -5.06 4.05
N LEU A 64 -10.18 -3.99 4.06
CA LEU A 64 -10.40 -2.82 3.21
C LEU A 64 -10.15 -3.17 1.74
N LEU A 65 -9.13 -3.96 1.44
CA LEU A 65 -8.85 -4.42 0.07
C LEU A 65 -9.87 -5.42 -0.45
N GLU A 66 -10.34 -6.35 0.38
CA GLU A 66 -11.36 -7.35 0.02
C GLU A 66 -12.77 -6.74 -0.14
N SER A 67 -13.04 -5.62 0.53
CA SER A 67 -14.34 -4.93 0.43
C SER A 67 -14.48 -4.04 -0.81
N GLN A 68 -13.39 -3.82 -1.56
CA GLN A 68 -13.44 -3.12 -2.84
C GLN A 68 -14.37 -3.87 -3.81
N GLY A 69 -15.22 -3.14 -4.52
CA GLY A 69 -16.24 -3.70 -5.42
C GLY A 69 -17.50 -4.27 -4.73
N THR A 70 -17.48 -4.56 -3.43
CA THR A 70 -18.65 -5.11 -2.71
C THR A 70 -19.43 -4.03 -1.95
N ASN A 71 -18.73 -3.07 -1.34
CA ASN A 71 -19.33 -1.99 -0.53
C ASN A 71 -19.46 -0.65 -1.27
N GLY A 72 -19.22 -0.63 -2.58
CA GLY A 72 -19.29 0.58 -3.42
C GLY A 72 -18.32 1.69 -3.01
N THR A 73 -18.58 2.91 -3.49
CA THR A 73 -17.76 4.13 -3.41
C THR A 73 -17.19 4.46 -2.03
N ARG A 74 -17.79 3.96 -0.94
CA ARG A 74 -17.28 4.21 0.42
C ARG A 74 -15.94 3.52 0.69
N ALA A 75 -15.81 2.24 0.33
CA ALA A 75 -14.56 1.51 0.56
C ALA A 75 -13.42 2.08 -0.30
N GLU A 76 -13.75 2.53 -1.51
CA GLU A 76 -12.81 3.24 -2.41
C GLU A 76 -12.39 4.59 -1.82
N GLN A 77 -13.34 5.37 -1.30
CA GLN A 77 -13.02 6.66 -0.63
C GLN A 77 -12.17 6.48 0.62
N GLU A 78 -12.45 5.46 1.44
CA GLU A 78 -11.63 5.15 2.62
C GLU A 78 -10.21 4.72 2.22
N LEU A 79 -10.08 3.91 1.17
CA LEU A 79 -8.79 3.50 0.61
C LEU A 79 -8.01 4.68 0.02
N LEU A 80 -8.66 5.50 -0.81
CA LEU A 80 -8.09 6.72 -1.39
C LEU A 80 -7.58 7.65 -0.30
N LYS A 81 -8.39 7.92 0.72
CA LYS A 81 -8.03 8.79 1.83
C LYS A 81 -6.83 8.24 2.61
N LEU A 82 -6.78 6.93 2.87
CA LEU A 82 -5.66 6.30 3.57
C LEU A 82 -4.36 6.47 2.78
N ILE A 83 -4.40 6.16 1.48
CA ILE A 83 -3.23 6.23 0.60
C ILE A 83 -2.78 7.69 0.43
N SER A 84 -3.71 8.60 0.12
CA SER A 84 -3.40 10.03 -0.09
C SER A 84 -2.77 10.64 1.16
N THR A 85 -3.38 10.42 2.33
CA THR A 85 -2.86 10.96 3.60
C THR A 85 -1.43 10.50 3.86
N LYS A 86 -1.09 9.25 3.53
CA LYS A 86 0.27 8.71 3.73
C LYS A 86 1.27 9.19 2.69
N ILE A 87 0.85 9.34 1.43
CA ILE A 87 1.74 9.79 0.35
C ILE A 87 2.01 11.30 0.43
N GLU A 88 1.02 12.09 0.83
CA GLU A 88 1.14 13.53 1.03
C GLU A 88 1.92 13.90 2.30
N ASP A 89 2.05 12.96 3.25
CA ASP A 89 2.87 13.10 4.44
C ASP A 89 4.36 13.00 4.08
N GLU A 90 5.06 14.14 4.12
CA GLU A 90 6.50 14.21 3.86
C GLU A 90 7.31 13.33 4.83
N GLU A 91 6.82 13.10 6.06
CA GLU A 91 7.49 12.24 7.05
C GLU A 91 7.44 10.76 6.66
N CYS A 92 6.51 10.35 5.79
CA CYS A 92 6.49 8.97 5.29
C CYS A 92 7.72 8.66 4.42
N TRP A 93 8.25 9.66 3.72
CA TRP A 93 9.31 9.49 2.72
C TRP A 93 10.70 9.60 3.35
N TYR A 94 11.21 8.47 3.82
CA TYR A 94 12.57 8.38 4.36
C TYR A 94 13.58 8.00 3.27
N GLU A 95 14.83 8.43 3.45
CA GLU A 95 15.92 8.10 2.53
C GLU A 95 16.19 6.60 2.55
N LEU A 96 16.33 6.02 1.35
CA LEU A 96 16.84 4.67 1.19
C LEU A 96 18.31 4.65 1.62
N ARG A 97 18.57 4.34 2.89
CA ARG A 97 19.93 4.07 3.34
C ARG A 97 20.36 2.72 2.77
N THR A 98 21.07 2.76 1.65
CA THR A 98 21.88 1.66 1.11
C THR A 98 23.01 1.28 2.03
#